data_AF-A0A959Y2G6-F1
#
_entry.id   AF-A0A959Y2G6-F1
#
_cell.length_a   1.000
_cell.length_b   1.000
_cell.length_c   1.000
_cell.angle_alpha   90.00
_cell.angle_beta   90.00
_cell.angle_gamma   90.00
#
_symmetry.space_group_name_H-M   'P 1'
#
loop_
_entity.id
_entity.type
_entity.pdbx_description
1 polymer ?
#
loop_
_entity_poly.entity_id
_entity_poly.type
_entity_poly.pdbx_seq_one_letter_code
_entity_poly.pdbx_strand_id
1 'polypeptide(L)'
;VDALKKGAFDFIQKPPDLNRILTSVRNALDRGDLVKETQVLRQKVQKTKGGKHAMIGESKALEQIRDMIAKVAPSDARVLVTGGNGSGKELVARAIHEQSARKDQPFIEVNCAAIPGELIESELFGHMKGAFTSAIKDRKGKFELADGGTLFLDEIGDMSLAAQAKVLRALQENRITRVG
;
A
#
# COMPACT_ATOMS: atom_id res chain seq x y z
N VAL A 1 -40.73 27.01 3.62
CA VAL A 1 -39.32 27.31 3.23
C VAL A 1 -38.32 26.63 4.16
N ASP A 2 -38.62 26.40 5.44
CA ASP A 2 -37.73 25.67 6.37
C ASP A 2 -37.35 24.24 5.95
N ALA A 3 -38.20 23.53 5.22
CA ALA A 3 -37.90 22.16 4.77
C ALA A 3 -36.69 22.11 3.82
N LEU A 4 -36.53 23.08 2.91
CA LEU A 4 -35.36 23.17 2.03
C LEU A 4 -34.08 23.43 2.82
N LYS A 5 -34.15 24.30 3.84
CA LYS A 5 -33.03 24.57 4.75
C LYS A 5 -32.62 23.34 5.57
N LYS A 6 -33.56 22.42 5.82
CA LYS A 6 -33.34 21.14 6.51
C LYS A 6 -32.94 20.00 5.56
N GLY A 7 -32.72 20.28 4.28
CA GLY A 7 -32.21 19.30 3.31
C GLY A 7 -33.27 18.63 2.44
N ALA A 8 -34.52 19.11 2.43
CA ALA A 8 -35.47 18.69 1.40
C ALA A 8 -34.97 19.12 0.02
N PHE A 9 -35.07 18.23 -0.97
CA PHE A 9 -34.58 18.47 -2.33
C PHE A 9 -35.38 19.58 -3.04
N ASP A 10 -36.70 19.55 -2.91
CA ASP A 10 -37.59 20.52 -3.52
C ASP A 10 -38.93 20.58 -2.75
N PHE A 11 -39.79 21.54 -3.09
CA PHE A 11 -41.14 21.68 -2.53
C PHE A 11 -42.20 21.76 -3.64
N ILE A 12 -43.33 21.07 -3.41
CA ILE A 12 -44.48 21.09 -4.30
C ILE A 12 -45.62 21.86 -3.62
N GLN A 13 -46.06 22.94 -4.24
CA GLN A 13 -47.23 23.70 -3.79
C GLN A 13 -48.53 22.97 -4.17
N LYS A 14 -49.54 23.08 -3.31
CA LYS A 14 -50.90 22.63 -3.61
C LYS A 14 -51.70 23.79 -4.24
N PRO A 15 -52.58 23.52 -5.23
CA PRO A 15 -52.80 22.23 -5.88
C PRO A 15 -51.58 21.81 -6.73
N PRO A 16 -51.26 20.52 -6.79
CA PRO A 16 -50.05 20.04 -7.46
C PRO A 16 -50.12 20.24 -8.98
N ASP A 17 -49.05 20.79 -9.54
CA ASP A 17 -48.81 20.85 -11.00
C ASP A 17 -47.99 19.63 -11.43
N LEU A 18 -48.56 18.85 -12.35
CA LEU A 18 -47.96 17.61 -12.87
C LEU A 18 -46.61 17.85 -13.53
N ASN A 19 -46.45 18.94 -14.28
CA ASN A 19 -45.20 19.28 -14.97
C ASN A 19 -44.11 19.66 -13.97
N ARG A 20 -44.48 20.36 -12.91
CA ARG A 20 -43.57 20.72 -11.82
C ARG A 20 -43.12 19.50 -11.03
N ILE A 21 -44.01 18.54 -10.79
CA ILE A 21 -43.67 17.26 -10.16
C ILE A 21 -42.68 16.48 -11.02
N LEU A 22 -42.97 16.31 -12.32
CA LEU A 22 -42.10 15.56 -13.24
C LEU A 22 -40.70 16.18 -13.32
N THR A 23 -40.61 17.51 -13.40
CA THR A 23 -39.34 18.22 -13.42
C THR A 23 -38.55 18.01 -12.13
N SER A 24 -39.23 18.11 -10.98
CA SER A 24 -38.62 17.91 -9.67
C SER A 24 -38.08 16.49 -9.48
N VAL A 25 -38.86 15.46 -9.87
CA VAL A 25 -38.45 14.05 -9.82
C VAL A 25 -37.26 13.78 -10.74
N ARG A 26 -37.29 14.31 -11.97
CA ARG A 26 -36.20 14.13 -12.93
C ARG A 26 -34.89 14.72 -12.41
N ASN A 27 -34.93 15.96 -11.91
CA ASN A 27 -33.77 16.61 -11.31
C ASN A 27 -33.24 15.86 -10.08
N ALA A 28 -34.13 15.25 -9.28
CA ALA A 28 -33.74 14.46 -8.12
C ALA A 28 -33.01 13.17 -8.51
N LEU A 29 -33.49 12.48 -9.55
CA LEU A 29 -32.86 11.28 -10.11
C LEU A 29 -31.50 11.61 -10.71
N ASP A 30 -31.42 12.63 -11.57
CA ASP A 30 -30.17 13.05 -12.21
C ASP A 30 -29.10 13.45 -11.18
N ARG A 31 -29.50 14.17 -10.12
CA ARG A 31 -28.57 14.48 -9.02
C ARG A 31 -28.14 13.23 -8.24
N GLY A 32 -29.04 12.27 -8.04
CA GLY A 32 -28.74 11.00 -7.39
C GLY A 32 -27.69 10.19 -8.17
N ASP A 33 -27.82 10.15 -9.49
CA ASP A 33 -26.89 9.45 -10.37
C ASP A 33 -25.54 10.17 -10.46
N LEU A 34 -25.53 11.50 -10.57
CA LEU A 34 -24.30 12.31 -10.51
C LEU A 34 -23.54 12.15 -9.19
N VAL A 35 -24.23 12.07 -8.05
CA VAL A 35 -23.60 11.85 -6.74
C VAL A 35 -22.99 10.45 -6.65
N LYS A 36 -23.68 9.42 -7.16
CA LYS A 36 -23.13 8.06 -7.23
C LYS A 36 -21.91 7.99 -8.13
N GLU A 37 -21.98 8.59 -9.31
CA GLU A 37 -20.90 8.56 -10.29
C GLU A 37 -19.67 9.31 -9.78
N THR A 38 -19.85 10.48 -9.18
CA THR A 38 -18.74 11.21 -8.54
C THR A 38 -18.13 10.45 -7.36
N GLN A 39 -18.93 9.72 -6.58
CA GLN A 39 -18.42 8.88 -5.49
C GLN A 39 -17.60 7.70 -6.02
N VAL A 40 -18.09 7.02 -7.07
CA VAL A 40 -17.38 5.91 -7.73
C VAL A 40 -16.08 6.41 -8.40
N LEU A 41 -16.13 7.55 -9.08
CA LEU A 41 -14.95 8.18 -9.70
C LEU A 41 -13.92 8.58 -8.63
N ARG A 42 -14.34 9.18 -7.51
CA ARG A 42 -13.44 9.50 -6.40
C ARG A 42 -12.79 8.25 -5.80
N GLN A 43 -13.55 7.16 -5.64
CA GLN A 43 -13.01 5.88 -5.17
C GLN A 43 -12.03 5.26 -6.17
N LYS A 44 -12.31 5.34 -7.48
CA LYS A 44 -11.38 4.90 -8.52
C LYS A 44 -10.10 5.72 -8.51
N VAL A 45 -10.19 7.05 -8.46
CA VAL A 45 -9.02 7.94 -8.38
C VAL A 45 -8.20 7.67 -7.12
N GLN A 46 -8.83 7.42 -5.97
CA GLN A 46 -8.11 7.02 -4.76
C GLN A 46 -7.40 5.67 -4.95
N LYS A 47 -8.02 4.69 -5.60
CA LYS A 47 -7.35 3.41 -5.90
C LYS A 47 -6.22 3.55 -6.92
N THR A 48 -6.36 4.41 -7.94
CA THR A 48 -5.35 4.59 -8.99
C THR A 48 -4.19 5.49 -8.56
N LYS A 49 -4.35 6.29 -7.48
CA LYS A 49 -3.31 7.19 -6.94
C LYS A 49 -2.71 6.73 -5.59
N GLY A 50 -2.84 5.46 -5.21
CA GLY A 50 -2.16 4.91 -4.01
C GLY A 50 -2.93 5.03 -2.67
N GLY A 51 -4.23 5.31 -2.71
CA GLY A 51 -5.12 5.22 -1.54
C GLY A 51 -4.68 6.05 -0.32
N LYS A 52 -4.79 5.47 0.89
CA LYS A 52 -4.32 6.05 2.17
C LYS A 52 -2.80 6.25 2.23
N HIS A 53 -2.03 5.73 1.27
CA HIS A 53 -0.58 5.74 1.25
C HIS A 53 -0.01 6.63 0.14
N ALA A 54 -0.83 7.50 -0.44
CA ALA A 54 -0.39 8.47 -1.43
C ALA A 54 0.59 9.48 -0.79
N MET A 55 1.74 9.69 -1.42
CA MET A 55 2.66 10.76 -1.03
C MET A 55 2.03 12.12 -1.35
N ILE A 56 1.70 12.91 -0.32
CA ILE A 56 1.05 14.23 -0.45
C ILE A 56 2.11 15.33 -0.48
N GLY A 57 1.96 16.28 -1.40
CA GLY A 57 2.83 17.45 -1.53
C GLY A 57 3.17 17.80 -2.98
N GLU A 58 3.62 19.02 -3.20
CA GLU A 58 3.96 19.61 -4.51
C GLU A 58 5.37 20.22 -4.52
N SER A 59 6.22 19.84 -3.57
CA SER A 59 7.60 20.35 -3.55
C SER A 59 8.42 19.72 -4.69
N LYS A 60 9.35 20.49 -5.26
CA LYS A 60 10.26 20.00 -6.31
C LYS A 60 11.02 18.73 -5.92
N ALA A 61 11.41 18.62 -4.65
CA ALA A 61 12.09 17.41 -4.14
C ALA A 61 11.17 16.18 -4.18
N LEU A 62 9.88 16.33 -3.87
CA LEU A 62 8.93 15.23 -3.93
C LEU A 62 8.60 14.85 -5.38
N GLU A 63 8.54 15.82 -6.30
CA GLU A 63 8.42 15.53 -7.73
C GLU A 63 9.61 14.73 -8.25
N GLN A 64 10.84 15.09 -7.87
CA GLN A 64 12.04 14.30 -8.23
C GLN A 64 11.99 12.86 -7.70
N ILE A 65 11.49 12.66 -6.48
CA ILE A 65 11.27 11.33 -5.92
C ILE A 65 10.22 10.56 -6.73
N ARG A 66 9.09 11.18 -7.08
CA ARG A 66 8.06 10.55 -7.93
C ARG A 66 8.59 10.17 -9.30
N ASP A 67 9.38 11.03 -9.93
CA ASP A 67 10.02 10.76 -11.22
C ASP A 67 11.02 9.59 -11.13
N MET A 68 11.77 9.51 -10.04
CA MET A 68 12.70 8.41 -9.80
C MET A 68 11.94 7.09 -9.58
N ILE A 69 10.85 7.11 -8.80
CA ILE A 69 9.96 5.96 -8.60
C ILE A 69 9.42 5.47 -9.94
N ALA A 70 8.88 6.37 -10.78
CA ALA A 70 8.32 6.00 -12.08
C ALA A 70 9.35 5.34 -13.01
N LYS A 71 10.63 5.74 -12.91
CA LYS A 71 11.74 5.14 -13.69
C LYS A 71 12.18 3.78 -13.16
N VAL A 72 12.22 3.61 -11.83
CA VAL A 72 12.78 2.41 -11.19
C VAL A 72 11.73 1.32 -10.99
N ALA A 73 10.45 1.66 -10.79
CA ALA A 73 9.36 0.71 -10.57
C ALA A 73 9.21 -0.40 -11.64
N PRO A 74 9.35 -0.14 -12.96
CA PRO A 74 9.28 -1.21 -13.96
C PRO A 74 10.56 -2.09 -14.02
N SER A 75 11.61 -1.76 -13.27
CA SER A 75 12.86 -2.52 -13.26
C SER A 75 12.91 -3.58 -12.15
N ASP A 76 13.74 -4.60 -12.33
CA ASP A 76 14.05 -5.58 -11.28
C ASP A 76 15.24 -5.13 -10.39
N ALA A 77 15.62 -3.86 -10.47
CA ALA A 77 16.72 -3.33 -9.68
C ALA A 77 16.34 -3.24 -8.19
N ARG A 78 17.34 -3.47 -7.33
CA ARG A 78 17.20 -3.27 -5.88
C ARG A 78 17.23 -1.79 -5.57
N VAL A 79 16.28 -1.33 -4.76
CA VAL A 79 16.15 0.08 -4.40
C VAL A 79 16.53 0.27 -2.94
N LEU A 80 17.44 1.20 -2.69
CA LEU A 80 17.77 1.68 -1.35
C LEU A 80 17.07 3.02 -1.12
N VAL A 81 16.14 3.06 -0.16
CA VAL A 81 15.43 4.29 0.22
C VAL A 81 16.07 4.86 1.48
N THR A 82 16.63 6.06 1.38
CA THR A 82 17.25 6.76 2.50
C THR A 82 16.39 7.95 2.94
N GLY A 83 16.49 8.32 4.21
CA GLY A 83 15.72 9.42 4.78
C GLY A 83 15.63 9.32 6.30
N GLY A 84 15.32 10.45 6.95
CA GLY A 84 15.13 10.50 8.39
C GLY A 84 13.93 9.68 8.89
N ASN A 85 13.79 9.58 10.20
CA ASN A 85 12.64 8.92 10.81
C ASN A 85 11.36 9.73 10.52
N GLY A 86 10.30 9.04 10.13
CA GLY A 86 9.02 9.66 9.76
C GLY A 86 8.99 10.36 8.39
N SER A 87 10.03 10.22 7.55
CA SER A 87 10.05 10.85 6.21
C SER A 87 9.19 10.15 5.14
N GLY A 88 8.44 9.10 5.51
CA GLY A 88 7.58 8.36 4.58
C GLY A 88 8.30 7.37 3.66
N LYS A 89 9.41 6.76 4.11
CA LYS A 89 10.15 5.72 3.34
C LYS A 89 9.25 4.56 2.90
N GLU A 90 8.34 4.14 3.78
CA GLU A 90 7.34 3.11 3.49
C GLU A 90 6.43 3.50 2.30
N LEU A 91 6.02 4.78 2.22
CA LEU A 91 5.19 5.29 1.12
C LEU A 91 5.93 5.22 -0.22
N VAL A 92 7.25 5.47 -0.21
CA VAL A 92 8.10 5.33 -1.39
C VAL A 92 8.16 3.86 -1.83
N ALA A 93 8.41 2.94 -0.90
CA ALA A 93 8.48 1.51 -1.20
C ALA A 93 7.15 0.96 -1.76
N ARG A 94 6.02 1.34 -1.16
CA ARG A 94 4.69 1.00 -1.66
C ARG A 94 4.44 1.57 -3.06
N ALA A 95 4.79 2.84 -3.27
CA ALA A 95 4.61 3.48 -4.58
C ALA A 95 5.43 2.81 -5.68
N ILE A 96 6.64 2.33 -5.37
CA ILE A 96 7.46 1.53 -6.29
C ILE A 96 6.74 0.22 -6.62
N HIS A 97 6.25 -0.50 -5.61
CA HIS A 97 5.54 -1.76 -5.82
C HIS A 97 4.27 -1.59 -6.67
N GLU A 98 3.42 -0.60 -6.35
CA GLU A 98 2.17 -0.32 -7.07
C GLU A 98 2.39 0.06 -8.54
N GLN A 99 3.54 0.67 -8.86
CA GLN A 99 3.92 1.05 -10.23
C GLN A 99 4.75 -0.01 -10.95
N SER A 100 5.09 -1.12 -10.28
CA SER A 100 5.89 -2.20 -10.85
C SER A 100 5.04 -3.20 -11.64
N ALA A 101 5.71 -4.07 -12.40
CA ALA A 101 5.07 -5.24 -13.01
C ALA A 101 4.52 -6.24 -11.98
N ARG A 102 4.89 -6.10 -10.70
CA ARG A 102 4.54 -6.99 -9.59
C ARG A 102 3.45 -6.41 -8.68
N LYS A 103 2.76 -5.34 -9.08
CA LYS A 103 1.72 -4.65 -8.28
C LYS A 103 0.59 -5.54 -7.75
N ASP A 104 0.31 -6.65 -8.44
CA ASP A 104 -0.74 -7.61 -8.07
C ASP A 104 -0.19 -8.79 -7.23
N GLN A 105 1.11 -8.77 -6.92
CA GLN A 105 1.82 -9.78 -6.14
C GLN A 105 1.99 -9.34 -4.68
N PRO A 106 2.40 -10.24 -3.76
CA PRO A 106 2.57 -9.88 -2.36
C PRO A 106 3.57 -8.75 -2.14
N PHE A 107 3.17 -7.77 -1.34
CA PHE A 107 4.06 -6.77 -0.77
C PHE A 107 4.24 -7.08 0.72
N ILE A 108 5.44 -7.54 1.09
CA ILE A 108 5.77 -7.95 2.45
C ILE A 108 6.69 -6.91 3.08
N GLU A 109 6.29 -6.38 4.21
CA GLU A 109 7.09 -5.43 4.98
C GLU A 109 7.68 -6.10 6.22
N VAL A 110 8.92 -5.76 6.52
CA VAL A 110 9.63 -6.19 7.71
C VAL A 110 10.36 -4.99 8.29
N ASN A 111 9.96 -4.57 9.47
CA ASN A 111 10.78 -3.65 10.27
C ASN A 111 11.81 -4.50 11.05
N CYS A 112 13.09 -4.25 10.79
CA CYS A 112 14.17 -5.03 11.36
C CYS A 112 14.45 -4.68 12.83
N ALA A 113 14.23 -3.43 13.25
CA ALA A 113 14.43 -3.00 14.63
C ALA A 113 13.34 -3.54 15.59
N ALA A 114 12.15 -3.83 15.06
CA ALA A 114 11.03 -4.36 15.83
C ALA A 114 11.17 -5.84 16.19
N ILE A 115 12.07 -6.58 15.52
CA ILE A 115 12.27 -8.01 15.72
C ILE A 115 13.56 -8.22 16.53
N PRO A 116 13.52 -8.99 17.64
CA PRO A 116 14.73 -9.34 18.37
C PRO A 116 15.77 -9.97 17.44
N GLY A 117 17.04 -9.57 17.57
CA GLY A 117 18.11 -10.00 16.66
C GLY A 117 18.30 -11.52 16.57
N GLU A 118 17.92 -12.27 17.60
CA GLU A 118 17.95 -13.74 17.60
C GLU A 118 16.84 -14.37 16.73
N LEU A 119 15.71 -13.68 16.59
CA LEU A 119 14.53 -14.17 15.86
C LEU A 119 14.47 -13.65 14.42
N ILE A 120 15.27 -12.63 14.09
CA ILE A 120 15.24 -11.99 12.76
C ILE A 120 15.54 -12.98 11.63
N GLU A 121 16.49 -13.90 11.85
CA GLU A 121 16.83 -14.91 10.85
C GLU A 121 15.67 -15.88 10.62
N SER A 122 15.04 -16.34 11.70
CA SER A 122 13.88 -17.23 11.63
C SER A 122 12.66 -16.54 10.99
N GLU A 123 12.43 -15.26 11.25
CA GLU A 123 11.35 -14.50 10.60
C GLU A 123 11.64 -14.28 9.11
N LEU A 124 12.86 -13.86 8.75
CA LEU A 124 13.22 -13.59 7.35
C LEU A 124 13.27 -14.86 6.50
N PHE A 125 13.97 -15.90 6.97
CA PHE A 125 14.26 -17.11 6.19
C PHE A 125 13.36 -18.29 6.52
N GLY A 126 12.61 -18.25 7.63
CA GLY A 126 11.81 -19.37 8.10
C GLY A 126 12.64 -20.39 8.85
N HIS A 127 11.94 -21.35 9.47
CA HIS A 127 12.58 -22.43 10.22
C HIS A 127 11.83 -23.75 10.01
N MET A 128 12.57 -24.86 10.13
CA MET A 128 11.99 -26.19 10.28
C MET A 128 11.68 -26.48 11.75
N LYS A 129 10.74 -27.40 11.99
CA LYS A 129 10.45 -27.93 13.32
C LYS A 129 11.73 -28.47 13.96
N GLY A 130 12.01 -28.03 15.19
CA GLY A 130 13.19 -28.44 15.94
C GLY A 130 14.47 -27.64 15.65
N ALA A 131 14.42 -26.59 14.81
CA ALA A 131 15.56 -25.73 14.55
C ALA A 131 16.08 -24.98 15.81
N PHE A 132 15.20 -24.72 16.77
CA PHE A 132 15.50 -24.15 18.09
C PHE A 132 14.46 -24.61 19.12
N THR A 133 14.70 -24.35 20.41
CA THR A 133 13.89 -24.88 21.53
C THR A 133 12.39 -24.58 21.44
N SER A 134 12.01 -23.45 20.86
CA SER A 134 10.62 -23.02 20.64
C SER A 134 10.08 -23.28 19.22
N ALA A 135 10.83 -23.97 18.35
CA ALA A 135 10.43 -24.31 16.98
C ALA A 135 9.47 -25.53 16.94
N ILE A 136 8.22 -25.32 17.34
CA ILE A 136 7.21 -26.39 17.48
C ILE A 136 6.73 -26.93 16.10
N LYS A 137 6.80 -26.11 15.05
CA LYS A 137 6.34 -26.42 13.69
C LYS A 137 7.16 -25.70 12.63
N ASP A 138 7.10 -26.16 11.40
CA ASP A 138 7.68 -25.46 10.26
C ASP A 138 7.00 -24.10 10.05
N ARG A 139 7.80 -23.09 9.73
CA ARG A 139 7.31 -21.73 9.44
C ARG A 139 8.01 -21.18 8.21
N LYS A 140 7.21 -20.71 7.24
CA LYS A 140 7.73 -20.01 6.06
C LYS A 140 8.29 -18.64 6.45
N GLY A 141 9.44 -18.30 5.86
CA GLY A 141 10.07 -17.00 6.04
C GLY A 141 9.42 -15.89 5.23
N LYS A 142 9.72 -14.64 5.57
CA LYS A 142 9.26 -13.46 4.82
C LYS A 142 9.74 -13.44 3.38
N PHE A 143 10.94 -13.96 3.09
CA PHE A 143 11.42 -14.13 1.71
C PHE A 143 10.54 -15.10 0.91
N GLU A 144 10.11 -16.21 1.50
CA GLU A 144 9.18 -17.16 0.84
C GLU A 144 7.79 -16.56 0.65
N LEU A 145 7.32 -15.77 1.62
CA LEU A 145 6.01 -15.10 1.53
C LEU A 145 6.00 -13.98 0.49
N ALA A 146 7.16 -13.40 0.19
CA ALA A 146 7.35 -12.35 -0.80
C ALA A 146 7.73 -12.90 -2.19
N ASP A 147 7.71 -14.22 -2.37
CA ASP A 147 8.06 -14.84 -3.65
C ASP A 147 7.16 -14.33 -4.78
N GLY A 148 7.76 -14.01 -5.93
CA GLY A 148 7.11 -13.33 -7.05
C GLY A 148 6.72 -11.86 -6.81
N GLY A 149 6.80 -11.37 -5.57
CA GLY A 149 6.37 -10.03 -5.17
C GLY A 149 7.52 -9.08 -4.82
N THR A 150 7.34 -8.34 -3.73
CA THR A 150 8.31 -7.36 -3.22
C THR A 150 8.46 -7.49 -1.71
N LEU A 151 9.71 -7.54 -1.25
CA LEU A 151 10.08 -7.51 0.16
C LEU A 151 10.68 -6.15 0.50
N PHE A 152 10.02 -5.41 1.40
CA PHE A 152 10.52 -4.16 1.95
C PHE A 152 11.14 -4.41 3.33
N LEU A 153 12.43 -4.09 3.46
CA LEU A 153 13.18 -4.19 4.70
C LEU A 153 13.40 -2.78 5.25
N ASP A 154 12.60 -2.38 6.24
CA ASP A 154 12.80 -1.12 6.94
C ASP A 154 13.85 -1.28 8.04
N GLU A 155 14.60 -0.22 8.29
CA GLU A 155 15.68 -0.20 9.29
C GLU A 155 16.70 -1.33 9.11
N ILE A 156 17.05 -1.64 7.84
CA ILE A 156 17.98 -2.71 7.47
C ILE A 156 19.37 -2.61 8.14
N GLY A 157 19.74 -1.41 8.61
CA GLY A 157 20.98 -1.17 9.36
C GLY A 157 20.98 -1.77 10.77
N ASP A 158 19.80 -2.00 11.37
CA ASP A 158 19.68 -2.57 12.72
C ASP A 158 19.72 -4.10 12.73
N MET A 159 19.88 -4.74 11.57
CA MET A 159 20.06 -6.19 11.48
C MET A 159 21.43 -6.63 12.02
N SER A 160 21.46 -7.81 12.64
CA SER A 160 22.71 -8.46 13.02
C SER A 160 23.60 -8.76 11.79
N LEU A 161 24.93 -8.77 11.98
CA LEU A 161 25.88 -9.06 10.90
C LEU A 161 25.65 -10.46 10.27
N ALA A 162 25.22 -11.44 11.08
CA ALA A 162 24.89 -12.78 10.61
C ALA A 162 23.67 -12.78 9.67
N ALA A 163 22.61 -12.04 10.03
CA ALA A 163 21.44 -11.87 9.19
C ALA A 163 21.78 -11.13 7.90
N GLN A 164 22.61 -10.07 7.96
CA GLN A 164 23.08 -9.34 6.78
C GLN A 164 23.84 -10.25 5.81
N ALA A 165 24.71 -11.13 6.30
CA ALA A 165 25.45 -12.08 5.46
C ALA A 165 24.51 -13.05 4.73
N LYS A 166 23.47 -13.55 5.41
CA LYS A 166 22.45 -14.41 4.77
C LYS A 166 21.59 -13.66 3.77
N VAL A 167 21.21 -12.42 4.07
CA VAL A 167 20.47 -11.56 3.12
C VAL A 167 21.32 -11.32 1.88
N LEU A 168 22.61 -10.99 2.04
CA LEU A 168 23.53 -10.82 0.92
C LEU A 168 23.58 -12.07 0.04
N ARG A 169 23.71 -13.25 0.66
CA ARG A 169 23.70 -14.52 -0.07
C ARG A 169 22.39 -14.77 -0.81
N ALA A 170 21.25 -14.51 -0.16
CA ALA A 170 19.93 -14.63 -0.77
C ALA A 170 19.78 -13.70 -1.99
N LEU A 171 20.33 -12.49 -1.89
CA LEU A 171 20.35 -11.52 -2.98
C LEU A 171 21.35 -11.92 -4.09
N GLN A 172 22.48 -12.54 -3.80
CA GLN A 172 23.43 -12.95 -4.84
C GLN A 172 23.00 -14.22 -5.58
N GLU A 173 22.55 -15.23 -4.84
CA GLU A 173 22.24 -16.55 -5.39
C GLU A 173 20.77 -16.70 -5.81
N ASN A 174 19.90 -15.74 -5.46
CA ASN A 174 18.44 -15.86 -5.55
C ASN A 174 17.91 -17.16 -4.94
N ARG A 175 18.56 -17.61 -3.86
CA ARG A 175 18.25 -18.84 -3.13
C ARG A 175 18.24 -18.56 -1.65
N ILE A 176 17.27 -19.13 -0.96
CA ILE A 176 17.13 -19.05 0.49
C ILE A 176 17.28 -20.43 1.09
N THR A 177 17.83 -20.49 2.29
CA THR A 177 17.93 -21.72 3.09
C THR A 177 17.25 -21.44 4.42
N ARG A 178 16.29 -22.29 4.78
CA ARG A 178 15.62 -22.20 6.08
C ARG A 178 16.62 -22.45 7.21
N VAL A 179 16.28 -21.95 8.39
CA VAL A 179 17.05 -22.26 9.61
C VAL A 179 16.71 -23.68 10.07
N GLY A 180 17.75 -24.48 10.33
CA GLY A 180 17.64 -25.88 10.76
C GLY A 180 17.89 -26.87 9.64
#